data_AF-A0A2M7HQK0-F1
#
_entry.id   AF-A0A2M7HQK0-F1
#
_cell.length_a   1.000
_cell.length_b   1.000
_cell.length_c   1.000
_cell.angle_alpha   90.00
_cell.angle_beta   90.00
_cell.angle_gamma   90.00
#
_symmetry.space_group_name_H-M   'P 1'
#
loop_
_entity.id
_entity.type
_entity.pdbx_description
1 polymer ?
#
loop_
_entity_poly.entity_id
_entity_poly.type
_entity_poly.pdbx_seq_one_letter_code
_entity_poly.pdbx_strand_id
1 'polypeptide(L)'
;MKKLIVIALAGIALQVQAANPHKDVLKGPFATGTEVTTQCLTCHEEQATDMMKTSHWTWELEQKLPDRSVLRGKKNSINNFCVSISSNEPRCTSCHAGYGWKDNTFDFKDKTKVDCLICHDTTGTYVKDPAGAGEPMAKLDLAKIAQNVGEPVRDNCGSCHFYGGGGDAVKHGDLDSSMAYPDKATDVHMDSDGNNFQCQNCHTTEKHQISGNAMGVSPGGIDHIGCENCHESAPHSNKKLNTHTTTVACQTCHIPFFAKNEPTKMHWDWSTAGDDKPETLDQYGKHTYQKKKGDFVWEKMVRPQYAWYNGTANAYMAGDKMDPNVVTKLTYPMGDINDTKAKIYPFKVHTGKQIYDKKLNIFITPKTYGKGGYWSEFDWNLAAKLGMEVNTTMIAKGIKYSGEYSFAATEMWWRINHMVSPKEQALNCNDCHNKGTRLDWQALGYQGDPMKNKQGPKHKQQ
;
A
#
# COMPACT_ATOMS: atom_id res chain seq x y z
N MET A 1 -21.11 -18.22 -70.29
CA MET A 1 -20.50 -18.58 -68.99
C MET A 1 -21.07 -17.67 -67.93
N LYS A 2 -21.87 -18.22 -67.01
CA LYS A 2 -22.48 -17.52 -65.87
C LYS A 2 -21.38 -17.18 -64.85
N LYS A 3 -21.28 -15.92 -64.41
CA LYS A 3 -20.59 -15.56 -63.17
C LYS A 3 -21.60 -14.82 -62.28
N LEU A 4 -22.10 -15.55 -61.28
CA LEU A 4 -22.83 -15.00 -60.14
C LEU A 4 -21.86 -14.13 -59.33
N ILE A 5 -22.24 -12.89 -59.07
CA ILE A 5 -21.60 -12.04 -58.06
C ILE A 5 -22.35 -12.31 -56.75
N VAL A 6 -21.68 -12.95 -55.80
CA VAL A 6 -22.16 -13.10 -54.42
C VAL A 6 -21.65 -11.89 -53.65
N ILE A 7 -22.56 -11.00 -53.25
CA ILE A 7 -22.27 -9.91 -52.33
C ILE A 7 -22.36 -10.49 -50.91
N ALA A 8 -21.22 -10.63 -50.24
CA ALA A 8 -21.15 -10.99 -48.84
C ALA A 8 -21.47 -9.74 -47.99
N LEU A 9 -22.65 -9.72 -47.38
CA LEU A 9 -22.98 -8.77 -46.31
C LEU A 9 -22.22 -9.18 -45.05
N ALA A 10 -21.21 -8.40 -44.68
CA ALA A 10 -20.59 -8.47 -43.36
C ALA A 10 -21.54 -7.88 -42.32
N GLY A 11 -22.16 -8.74 -41.50
CA GLY A 11 -22.97 -8.32 -40.37
C GLY A 11 -22.10 -7.71 -39.28
N ILE A 12 -22.27 -6.41 -39.04
CA ILE A 12 -21.75 -5.74 -37.84
C ILE A 12 -22.60 -6.22 -36.66
N ALA A 13 -22.04 -7.10 -35.85
CA ALA A 13 -22.65 -7.47 -34.57
C ALA A 13 -22.51 -6.27 -33.61
N LEU A 14 -23.56 -5.46 -33.50
CA LEU A 14 -23.74 -4.53 -32.39
C LEU A 14 -23.88 -5.36 -31.11
N GLN A 15 -22.84 -5.34 -30.27
CA GLN A 15 -22.97 -5.81 -28.90
C GLN A 15 -23.90 -4.85 -28.16
N VAL A 16 -25.17 -5.23 -28.02
CA VAL A 16 -26.11 -4.56 -27.13
C VAL A 16 -25.70 -4.94 -25.72
N GLN A 17 -24.97 -4.05 -25.04
CA GLN A 17 -24.78 -4.15 -23.59
C GLN A 17 -26.16 -3.97 -22.97
N ALA A 18 -26.73 -5.05 -22.42
CA ALA A 18 -27.99 -4.98 -21.70
C ALA A 18 -27.87 -3.92 -20.59
N ALA A 19 -28.81 -2.97 -20.56
CA ALA A 19 -28.84 -1.97 -19.50
C ALA A 19 -28.98 -2.68 -18.14
N ASN A 20 -28.08 -2.37 -17.19
CA ASN A 20 -28.20 -2.90 -15.83
C ASN A 20 -29.40 -2.26 -15.10
N PRO A 21 -30.01 -2.95 -14.12
CA PRO A 21 -31.25 -2.50 -13.49
C PRO A 21 -31.04 -1.46 -12.38
N HIS A 22 -29.80 -1.02 -12.12
CA HIS A 22 -29.43 -0.26 -10.91
C HIS A 22 -30.31 0.98 -10.70
N LYS A 23 -30.53 1.76 -11.77
CA LYS A 23 -31.35 2.98 -11.71
C LYS A 23 -32.82 2.71 -11.37
N ASP A 24 -33.34 1.53 -11.70
CA ASP A 24 -34.75 1.18 -11.53
C ASP A 24 -35.02 0.54 -10.17
N VAL A 25 -34.08 -0.28 -9.67
CA VAL A 25 -34.27 -1.07 -8.45
C VAL A 25 -33.73 -0.39 -7.18
N LEU A 26 -32.71 0.47 -7.28
CA LEU A 26 -32.06 1.10 -6.12
C LEU A 26 -32.66 2.49 -5.82
N LYS A 27 -33.98 2.58 -5.60
CA LYS A 27 -34.66 3.85 -5.34
C LYS A 27 -34.44 4.41 -3.92
N GLY A 28 -34.07 3.55 -2.97
CA GLY A 28 -33.94 3.93 -1.56
C GLY A 28 -35.29 4.28 -0.91
N PRO A 29 -35.31 5.12 0.14
CA PRO A 29 -34.15 5.75 0.78
C PRO A 29 -33.24 4.73 1.46
N PHE A 30 -31.96 5.07 1.58
CA PHE A 30 -30.99 4.29 2.35
C PHE A 30 -30.37 5.19 3.41
N ALA A 31 -30.45 4.78 4.68
CA ALA A 31 -29.89 5.50 5.81
C ALA A 31 -28.48 5.01 6.16
N THR A 32 -28.13 3.77 5.79
CA THR A 32 -26.85 3.14 6.13
C THR A 32 -26.21 2.44 4.93
N GLY A 33 -24.89 2.24 4.97
CA GLY A 33 -24.19 1.47 3.93
C GLY A 33 -24.66 0.01 3.88
N THR A 34 -24.95 -0.59 5.04
CA THR A 34 -25.47 -1.96 5.15
C THR A 34 -26.82 -2.13 4.42
N GLU A 35 -27.72 -1.13 4.48
CA GLU A 35 -28.99 -1.18 3.74
C GLU A 35 -28.78 -1.23 2.23
N VAL A 36 -27.81 -0.46 1.71
CA VAL A 36 -27.45 -0.50 0.29
C VAL A 36 -26.92 -1.87 -0.09
N THR A 37 -25.94 -2.39 0.67
CA THR A 37 -25.37 -3.72 0.42
C THR A 37 -26.43 -4.81 0.48
N THR A 38 -27.38 -4.73 1.42
CA THR A 38 -28.50 -5.68 1.50
C THR A 38 -29.32 -5.71 0.19
N GLN A 39 -29.51 -4.57 -0.49
CA GLN A 39 -30.12 -4.55 -1.81
C GLN A 39 -29.21 -5.14 -2.89
N CYS A 40 -27.91 -4.81 -2.87
CA CYS A 40 -26.94 -5.37 -3.81
C CYS A 40 -26.94 -6.91 -3.76
N LEU A 41 -27.03 -7.50 -2.57
CA LEU A 41 -27.02 -8.95 -2.35
C LEU A 41 -28.21 -9.68 -3.00
N THR A 42 -29.30 -8.99 -3.33
CA THR A 42 -30.43 -9.62 -4.05
C THR A 42 -30.06 -10.12 -5.45
N CYS A 43 -29.00 -9.56 -6.05
CA CYS A 43 -28.46 -9.98 -7.34
C CYS A 43 -26.97 -10.35 -7.29
N HIS A 44 -26.22 -9.85 -6.30
CA HIS A 44 -24.75 -9.93 -6.25
C HIS A 44 -24.21 -10.67 -5.02
N GLU A 45 -24.94 -11.65 -4.49
CA GLU A 45 -24.48 -12.46 -3.36
C GLU A 45 -23.18 -13.22 -3.65
N GLU A 46 -22.99 -13.70 -4.89
CA GLU A 46 -21.76 -14.36 -5.32
C GLU A 46 -20.57 -13.40 -5.26
N GLN A 47 -20.73 -12.17 -5.75
CA GLN A 47 -19.67 -11.16 -5.74
C GLN A 47 -19.23 -10.79 -4.32
N ALA A 48 -20.18 -10.64 -3.38
CA ALA A 48 -19.85 -10.46 -1.96
C ALA A 48 -19.09 -11.67 -1.41
N THR A 49 -19.56 -12.89 -1.71
CA THR A 49 -18.91 -14.14 -1.27
C THR A 49 -17.48 -14.25 -1.77
N ASP A 50 -17.21 -13.82 -3.00
CA ASP A 50 -15.89 -13.83 -3.59
C ASP A 50 -14.98 -12.75 -3.00
N MET A 51 -15.46 -11.51 -2.86
CA MET A 51 -14.69 -10.42 -2.26
C MET A 51 -14.29 -10.75 -0.82
N MET A 52 -15.18 -11.37 -0.04
CA MET A 52 -14.93 -11.77 1.34
C MET A 52 -13.85 -12.83 1.53
N LYS A 53 -13.41 -13.51 0.46
CA LYS A 53 -12.26 -14.44 0.52
C LYS A 53 -10.92 -13.71 0.41
N THR A 54 -10.93 -12.43 0.02
CA THR A 54 -9.72 -11.69 -0.33
C THR A 54 -9.17 -10.90 0.85
N SER A 55 -7.92 -10.43 0.69
CA SER A 55 -7.25 -9.57 1.67
C SER A 55 -7.89 -8.19 1.80
N HIS A 56 -8.70 -7.72 0.85
CA HIS A 56 -9.44 -6.45 0.99
C HIS A 56 -10.52 -6.54 2.06
N TRP A 57 -11.07 -7.74 2.27
CA TRP A 57 -12.03 -8.03 3.34
C TRP A 57 -11.35 -8.49 4.63
N THR A 58 -10.51 -9.51 4.57
CA THR A 58 -9.95 -10.12 5.79
C THR A 58 -8.84 -9.28 6.41
N TRP A 59 -8.18 -8.44 5.60
CA TRP A 59 -6.91 -7.80 5.92
C TRP A 59 -5.83 -8.80 6.38
N GLU A 60 -5.94 -10.05 5.94
CA GLU A 60 -5.04 -11.16 6.27
C GLU A 60 -4.46 -11.75 5.00
N LEU A 61 -3.18 -12.12 5.07
CA LEU A 61 -2.46 -12.83 4.01
C LEU A 61 -1.41 -13.71 4.66
N GLU A 62 -1.33 -14.97 4.24
CA GLU A 62 -0.20 -15.82 4.59
C GLU A 62 1.08 -15.26 3.96
N GLN A 63 2.15 -15.25 4.74
CA GLN A 63 3.48 -14.83 4.29
C GLN A 63 4.53 -15.81 4.81
N LYS A 64 5.45 -16.22 3.93
CA LYS A 64 6.64 -16.96 4.31
C LYS A 64 7.77 -15.99 4.64
N LEU A 65 8.12 -15.88 5.92
CA LEU A 65 9.33 -15.20 6.39
C LEU A 65 10.54 -16.14 6.26
N PRO A 66 11.78 -15.64 6.43
CA PRO A 66 12.97 -16.48 6.31
C PRO A 66 12.97 -17.72 7.21
N ASP A 67 12.40 -17.62 8.41
CA ASP A 67 12.45 -18.62 9.48
C ASP A 67 11.11 -19.31 9.78
N ARG A 68 9.97 -18.74 9.34
CA ARG A 68 8.63 -19.25 9.67
C ARG A 68 7.56 -18.73 8.70
N SER A 69 6.43 -19.44 8.64
CA SER A 69 5.21 -18.95 7.99
C SER A 69 4.33 -18.23 9.01
N VAL A 70 3.73 -17.11 8.62
CA VAL A 70 2.87 -16.30 9.49
C VAL A 70 1.59 -15.89 8.74
N LEU A 71 0.51 -15.71 9.50
CA LEU A 71 -0.66 -14.99 9.02
C LEU A 71 -0.41 -13.49 9.26
N ARG A 72 -0.03 -12.77 8.20
CA ARG A 72 0.22 -11.33 8.25
C ARG A 72 -0.98 -10.57 7.67
N GLY A 73 -0.81 -9.77 6.62
CA GLY A 73 -1.79 -8.79 6.19
C GLY A 73 -1.89 -7.59 7.13
N LYS A 74 -2.68 -6.57 6.76
CA LYS A 74 -2.77 -5.31 7.51
C LYS A 74 -3.20 -5.55 8.96
N LYS A 75 -4.14 -6.48 9.19
CA LYS A 75 -4.71 -6.83 10.50
C LYS A 75 -3.65 -7.23 11.53
N ASN A 76 -2.62 -7.96 11.08
CA ASN A 76 -1.56 -8.50 11.93
C ASN A 76 -0.20 -7.80 11.73
N SER A 77 -0.16 -6.69 10.99
CA SER A 77 1.07 -5.95 10.71
C SER A 77 1.37 -4.91 11.80
N ILE A 78 2.66 -4.76 12.11
CA ILE A 78 3.20 -3.59 12.82
C ILE A 78 3.96 -2.72 11.81
N ASN A 79 3.72 -1.42 11.83
CA ASN A 79 4.46 -0.43 11.06
C ASN A 79 5.02 0.69 11.95
N ASN A 80 5.78 1.61 11.37
CA ASN A 80 6.31 2.79 12.06
C ASN A 80 5.55 4.09 11.69
N PHE A 81 4.30 3.97 11.24
CA PHE A 81 3.36 5.09 11.10
C PHE A 81 2.43 5.13 12.32
N CYS A 82 1.20 4.61 12.18
CA CYS A 82 0.21 4.51 13.25
C CYS A 82 0.35 3.22 14.09
N VAL A 83 1.47 2.50 13.94
CA VAL A 83 1.84 1.28 14.67
C VAL A 83 1.00 0.06 14.32
N SER A 84 -0.27 0.01 14.74
CA SER A 84 -1.12 -1.19 14.65
C SER A 84 -2.61 -0.85 14.63
N ILE A 85 -3.41 -1.71 14.02
CA ILE A 85 -4.87 -1.54 13.96
C ILE A 85 -5.54 -1.80 15.31
N SER A 86 -5.13 -2.86 16.02
CA SER A 86 -5.80 -3.27 17.25
C SER A 86 -5.95 -2.11 18.23
N SER A 87 -7.15 -1.94 18.79
CA SER A 87 -7.59 -0.81 19.65
C SER A 87 -7.83 0.54 18.95
N ASN A 88 -7.49 0.65 17.66
CA ASN A 88 -7.58 1.85 16.84
C ASN A 88 -8.48 1.64 15.60
N GLU A 89 -9.19 0.51 15.52
CA GLU A 89 -9.97 0.03 14.37
C GLU A 89 -10.84 1.14 13.77
N PRO A 90 -11.65 1.91 14.53
CA PRO A 90 -12.59 2.86 13.93
C PRO A 90 -11.94 3.94 13.05
N ARG A 91 -10.69 4.30 13.37
CA ARG A 91 -9.90 5.25 12.58
C ARG A 91 -9.23 4.58 11.38
N CYS A 92 -8.88 3.31 11.50
CA CYS A 92 -8.15 2.56 10.48
C CYS A 92 -9.06 1.98 9.39
N THR A 93 -10.28 1.56 9.77
CA THR A 93 -11.25 0.85 8.93
C THR A 93 -12.12 1.78 8.09
N SER A 94 -11.89 3.10 8.18
CA SER A 94 -12.28 4.04 7.12
C SER A 94 -11.67 3.66 5.76
N CYS A 95 -10.57 2.89 5.73
CA CYS A 95 -10.01 2.30 4.52
C CYS A 95 -10.26 0.79 4.38
N HIS A 96 -11.20 0.21 5.13
CA HIS A 96 -11.62 -1.19 4.98
C HIS A 96 -12.79 -1.27 3.99
N ALA A 97 -12.82 -2.32 3.17
CA ALA A 97 -13.92 -2.57 2.22
C ALA A 97 -15.18 -3.14 2.92
N GLY A 98 -15.50 -2.59 4.08
CA GLY A 98 -16.63 -3.00 4.90
C GLY A 98 -17.11 -1.93 5.87
N TYR A 99 -18.20 -2.25 6.56
CA TYR A 99 -18.94 -1.38 7.47
C TYR A 99 -18.92 -1.91 8.90
N GLY A 100 -18.49 -1.10 9.86
CA GLY A 100 -18.66 -1.39 11.29
C GLY A 100 -17.55 -2.20 11.94
N TRP A 101 -16.40 -2.39 11.29
CA TRP A 101 -15.23 -3.01 11.95
C TRP A 101 -14.59 -2.02 12.93
N LYS A 102 -15.04 -2.06 14.18
CA LYS A 102 -14.67 -1.13 15.26
C LYS A 102 -13.84 -1.75 16.38
N ASP A 103 -13.75 -3.07 16.45
CA ASP A 103 -13.01 -3.84 17.45
C ASP A 103 -12.84 -5.30 16.98
N ASN A 104 -12.39 -6.19 17.87
CA ASN A 104 -12.14 -7.61 17.59
C ASN A 104 -13.41 -8.48 17.51
N THR A 105 -14.61 -7.91 17.68
CA THR A 105 -15.89 -8.63 17.61
C THR A 105 -16.56 -8.58 16.23
N PHE A 106 -15.92 -7.94 15.25
CA PHE A 106 -16.45 -7.81 13.89
C PHE A 106 -16.72 -9.17 13.24
N ASP A 107 -17.92 -9.34 12.68
CA ASP A 107 -18.31 -10.56 11.99
C ASP A 107 -17.88 -10.54 10.51
N PHE A 108 -16.73 -11.15 10.24
CA PHE A 108 -16.21 -11.31 8.87
C PHE A 108 -17.05 -12.27 8.00
N LYS A 109 -18.14 -12.87 8.51
CA LYS A 109 -19.06 -13.72 7.73
C LYS A 109 -20.33 -13.00 7.30
N ASP A 110 -20.60 -11.81 7.82
CA ASP A 110 -21.79 -11.04 7.45
C ASP A 110 -21.59 -10.34 6.10
N LYS A 111 -22.23 -10.88 5.06
CA LYS A 111 -22.17 -10.32 3.70
C LYS A 111 -22.74 -8.91 3.61
N THR A 112 -23.68 -8.55 4.48
CA THR A 112 -24.30 -7.21 4.47
C THR A 112 -23.32 -6.12 4.90
N LYS A 113 -22.20 -6.50 5.54
CA LYS A 113 -21.13 -5.60 5.97
C LYS A 113 -20.08 -5.32 4.90
N VAL A 114 -20.18 -5.92 3.71
CA VAL A 114 -19.33 -5.56 2.56
C VAL A 114 -19.67 -4.14 2.09
N ASP A 115 -18.65 -3.32 1.86
CA ASP A 115 -18.81 -2.01 1.21
C ASP A 115 -18.66 -2.18 -0.30
N CYS A 116 -19.80 -2.25 -1.00
CA CYS A 116 -19.83 -2.32 -2.46
C CYS A 116 -19.55 -0.96 -3.13
N LEU A 117 -19.75 0.15 -2.42
CA LEU A 117 -19.79 1.49 -3.02
C LEU A 117 -18.40 2.10 -3.14
N ILE A 118 -17.50 1.84 -2.20
CA ILE A 118 -16.16 2.45 -2.19
C ILE A 118 -15.37 2.18 -3.47
N CYS A 119 -15.54 1.00 -4.07
CA CYS A 119 -14.89 0.64 -5.32
C CYS A 119 -15.69 1.00 -6.57
N HIS A 120 -17.03 1.10 -6.46
CA HIS A 120 -17.92 1.16 -7.62
C HIS A 120 -18.67 2.49 -7.78
N ASP A 121 -18.56 3.44 -6.86
CA ASP A 121 -19.14 4.77 -7.03
C ASP A 121 -18.55 5.48 -8.26
N THR A 122 -19.41 5.94 -9.18
CA THR A 122 -18.98 6.76 -10.33
C THR A 122 -19.39 8.23 -10.19
N THR A 123 -20.03 8.60 -9.08
CA THR A 123 -20.45 9.98 -8.83
C THR A 123 -19.32 10.86 -8.31
N GLY A 124 -18.28 10.26 -7.74
CA GLY A 124 -17.18 10.97 -7.07
C GLY A 124 -17.60 11.60 -5.74
N THR A 125 -18.68 11.12 -5.13
CA THR A 125 -19.24 11.70 -3.89
C THR A 125 -19.23 10.74 -2.71
N TYR A 126 -19.09 9.44 -2.94
CA TYR A 126 -19.05 8.47 -1.86
C TYR A 126 -17.77 8.61 -1.04
N VAL A 127 -17.93 8.91 0.25
CA VAL A 127 -16.82 9.07 1.20
C VAL A 127 -17.16 8.36 2.49
N LYS A 128 -16.23 7.56 3.00
CA LYS A 128 -16.34 6.92 4.32
C LYS A 128 -15.94 7.90 5.41
N ASP A 129 -16.64 7.87 6.55
CA ASP A 129 -16.28 8.68 7.70
C ASP A 129 -14.88 8.27 8.21
N PRO A 130 -13.90 9.19 8.27
CA PRO A 130 -12.54 8.90 8.72
C PRO A 130 -12.42 8.28 10.12
N ALA A 131 -13.46 8.41 10.95
CA ALA A 131 -13.56 7.92 12.32
C ALA A 131 -14.74 6.93 12.53
N GLY A 132 -15.52 6.66 11.50
CA GLY A 132 -16.79 5.93 11.57
C GLY A 132 -16.69 4.42 11.41
N ALA A 133 -15.52 3.81 11.62
CA ALA A 133 -15.33 2.36 11.49
C ALA A 133 -15.78 1.77 10.14
N GLY A 134 -15.59 2.55 9.06
CA GLY A 134 -15.97 2.18 7.71
C GLY A 134 -17.35 2.65 7.27
N GLU A 135 -18.16 3.23 8.15
CA GLU A 135 -19.47 3.79 7.75
C GLU A 135 -19.34 4.96 6.76
N PRO A 136 -20.33 5.16 5.87
CA PRO A 136 -20.37 6.34 5.00
C PRO A 136 -20.50 7.64 5.82
N MET A 137 -20.01 8.75 5.29
CA MET A 137 -20.26 10.08 5.84
C MET A 137 -21.77 10.36 5.91
N ALA A 138 -22.20 11.09 6.94
CA ALA A 138 -23.58 11.53 7.06
C ALA A 138 -23.98 12.44 5.88
N LYS A 139 -25.27 12.41 5.51
CA LYS A 139 -25.89 13.25 4.45
C LYS A 139 -25.46 12.94 3.01
N LEU A 140 -24.82 11.81 2.76
CA LEU A 140 -24.66 11.31 1.40
C LEU A 140 -26.01 10.86 0.84
N ASP A 141 -26.25 11.13 -0.44
CA ASP A 141 -27.38 10.54 -1.17
C ASP A 141 -27.02 9.12 -1.61
N LEU A 142 -27.12 8.18 -0.66
CA LEU A 142 -26.77 6.78 -0.88
C LEU A 142 -27.62 6.13 -1.97
N ALA A 143 -28.87 6.58 -2.19
CA ALA A 143 -29.70 6.09 -3.28
C ALA A 143 -29.13 6.54 -4.63
N LYS A 144 -28.76 7.81 -4.76
CA LYS A 144 -28.12 8.33 -5.98
C LYS A 144 -26.80 7.64 -6.27
N ILE A 145 -25.96 7.43 -5.26
CA ILE A 145 -24.68 6.73 -5.40
C ILE A 145 -24.94 5.29 -5.90
N ALA A 146 -25.82 4.55 -5.22
CA ALA A 146 -26.16 3.17 -5.58
C ALA A 146 -26.71 3.05 -7.02
N GLN A 147 -27.51 4.01 -7.49
CA GLN A 147 -28.05 4.04 -8.86
C GLN A 147 -26.99 4.28 -9.95
N ASN A 148 -25.82 4.82 -9.58
CA ASN A 148 -24.74 5.15 -10.51
C ASN A 148 -23.48 4.32 -10.22
N VAL A 149 -23.61 3.15 -9.60
CA VAL A 149 -22.48 2.22 -9.48
C VAL A 149 -22.03 1.72 -10.86
N GLY A 150 -20.73 1.54 -11.04
CA GLY A 150 -20.11 1.16 -12.31
C GLY A 150 -18.72 0.56 -12.13
N GLU A 151 -17.95 0.47 -13.22
CA GLU A 151 -16.58 -0.03 -13.16
C GLU A 151 -15.68 0.93 -12.36
N PRO A 152 -14.77 0.40 -11.50
CA PRO A 152 -13.84 1.23 -10.74
C PRO A 152 -12.92 2.04 -11.65
N VAL A 153 -12.62 3.27 -11.22
CA VAL A 153 -11.53 4.08 -11.76
C VAL A 153 -10.44 4.31 -10.71
N ARG A 154 -9.32 4.95 -11.09
CA ARG A 154 -8.20 5.22 -10.18
C ARG A 154 -8.61 5.89 -8.87
N ASP A 155 -9.58 6.79 -8.90
CA ASP A 155 -10.04 7.55 -7.73
C ASP A 155 -10.76 6.65 -6.69
N ASN A 156 -11.46 5.61 -7.14
CA ASN A 156 -12.06 4.61 -6.24
C ASN A 156 -10.98 3.88 -5.43
N CYS A 157 -9.95 3.36 -6.11
CA CYS A 157 -8.80 2.74 -5.45
C CYS A 157 -8.05 3.75 -4.57
N GLY A 158 -7.91 4.98 -5.09
CA GLY A 158 -7.24 6.11 -4.47
C GLY A 158 -7.81 6.54 -3.14
N SER A 159 -9.13 6.42 -2.95
CA SER A 159 -9.84 6.71 -1.70
C SER A 159 -9.21 6.04 -0.46
N CYS A 160 -8.52 4.91 -0.66
CA CYS A 160 -7.73 4.24 0.37
C CYS A 160 -6.22 4.28 0.10
N HIS A 161 -5.80 4.11 -1.16
CA HIS A 161 -4.39 3.89 -1.50
C HIS A 161 -3.54 5.16 -1.49
N PHE A 162 -4.13 6.33 -1.79
CA PHE A 162 -3.43 7.63 -1.82
C PHE A 162 -3.26 8.22 -0.40
N TYR A 163 -4.19 7.92 0.50
CA TYR A 163 -4.28 8.56 1.83
C TYR A 163 -3.76 7.71 3.01
N GLY A 164 -3.05 6.62 2.71
CA GLY A 164 -2.53 5.71 3.73
C GLY A 164 -1.56 6.41 4.70
N GLY A 165 -1.64 6.08 5.99
CA GLY A 165 -0.80 6.71 7.02
C GLY A 165 -1.37 8.00 7.62
N GLY A 166 -2.63 8.32 7.30
CA GLY A 166 -3.38 9.42 7.92
C GLY A 166 -3.41 10.71 7.10
N GLY A 167 -3.12 10.63 5.79
CA GLY A 167 -3.17 11.76 4.87
C GLY A 167 -2.62 11.38 3.49
N ASP A 168 -2.78 12.31 2.53
CA ASP A 168 -2.30 12.14 1.15
C ASP A 168 -0.78 11.99 1.08
N ALA A 169 -0.31 11.07 0.23
CA ALA A 169 1.09 10.73 -0.01
C ALA A 169 1.90 10.35 1.23
N VAL A 170 1.28 10.18 2.40
CA VAL A 170 2.01 9.98 3.67
C VAL A 170 2.76 8.65 3.68
N LYS A 171 2.07 7.54 3.41
CA LYS A 171 2.63 6.19 3.49
C LYS A 171 3.22 5.72 2.16
N HIS A 172 2.42 5.60 1.11
CA HIS A 172 2.91 5.25 -0.22
C HIS A 172 3.37 6.53 -0.91
N GLY A 173 4.65 6.59 -1.27
CA GLY A 173 5.21 7.78 -1.93
C GLY A 173 5.02 7.78 -3.45
N ASP A 174 4.70 6.63 -4.05
CA ASP A 174 4.45 6.48 -5.49
C ASP A 174 2.95 6.48 -5.87
N LEU A 175 2.06 6.72 -4.91
CA LEU A 175 0.62 6.85 -5.13
C LEU A 175 0.09 8.00 -4.25
N ASP A 176 -0.20 9.13 -4.88
CA ASP A 176 -0.79 10.33 -4.26
C ASP A 176 -2.08 10.73 -4.99
N SER A 177 -2.80 11.73 -4.46
CA SER A 177 -4.08 12.20 -5.02
C SER A 177 -4.00 12.64 -6.49
N SER A 178 -2.83 13.04 -6.99
CA SER A 178 -2.67 13.42 -8.41
C SER A 178 -2.86 12.23 -9.35
N MET A 179 -2.75 11.00 -8.86
CA MET A 179 -3.01 9.78 -9.62
C MET A 179 -4.48 9.58 -9.99
N ALA A 180 -5.41 10.41 -9.50
CA ALA A 180 -6.77 10.42 -10.04
C ALA A 180 -6.76 10.76 -11.54
N TYR A 181 -6.01 11.80 -11.92
CA TYR A 181 -5.84 12.27 -13.30
C TYR A 181 -4.40 12.75 -13.51
N PRO A 182 -3.42 11.83 -13.51
CA PRO A 182 -2.02 12.21 -13.58
C PRO A 182 -1.64 12.61 -15.00
N ASP A 183 -0.63 13.45 -15.13
CA ASP A 183 0.02 13.71 -16.40
C ASP A 183 1.10 12.65 -16.70
N LYS A 184 1.61 12.67 -17.94
CA LYS A 184 2.72 11.83 -18.39
C LYS A 184 4.00 11.95 -17.56
N ALA A 185 4.26 13.13 -16.98
CA ALA A 185 5.45 13.36 -16.16
C ALA A 185 5.35 12.62 -14.82
N THR A 186 4.13 12.45 -14.31
CA THR A 186 3.82 11.73 -13.09
C THR A 186 3.89 10.23 -13.31
N ASP A 187 3.08 9.67 -14.23
CA ASP A 187 3.08 8.26 -14.58
C ASP A 187 2.67 8.04 -16.03
N VAL A 188 3.54 7.42 -16.83
CA VAL A 188 3.28 7.21 -18.26
C VAL A 188 2.17 6.20 -18.57
N HIS A 189 1.85 5.29 -17.65
CA HIS A 189 0.80 4.29 -17.86
C HIS A 189 -0.56 4.86 -17.48
N MET A 190 -0.63 5.61 -16.38
CA MET A 190 -1.87 6.20 -15.87
C MET A 190 -2.19 7.59 -16.42
N ASP A 191 -1.26 8.21 -17.17
CA ASP A 191 -1.43 9.50 -17.86
C ASP A 191 -2.81 9.66 -18.49
N SER A 192 -3.63 10.58 -17.95
CA SER A 192 -5.05 10.69 -18.33
C SER A 192 -5.26 11.17 -19.76
N ASP A 193 -4.27 11.88 -20.32
CA ASP A 193 -4.27 12.35 -21.72
C ASP A 193 -3.52 11.39 -22.66
N GLY A 194 -2.99 10.29 -22.14
CA GLY A 194 -2.17 9.31 -22.85
C GLY A 194 -2.73 7.90 -22.75
N ASN A 195 -1.97 7.00 -22.13
CA ASN A 195 -2.35 5.59 -21.99
C ASN A 195 -3.58 5.40 -21.08
N ASN A 196 -3.78 6.30 -20.11
CA ASN A 196 -4.94 6.41 -19.25
C ASN A 196 -5.39 5.10 -18.57
N PHE A 197 -4.44 4.28 -18.13
CA PHE A 197 -4.75 3.03 -17.44
C PHE A 197 -5.50 3.30 -16.14
N GLN A 198 -6.57 2.53 -15.91
CA GLN A 198 -7.11 2.30 -14.58
C GLN A 198 -6.25 1.26 -13.85
N CYS A 199 -6.38 1.19 -12.52
CA CYS A 199 -5.55 0.29 -11.72
C CYS A 199 -5.67 -1.17 -12.20
N GLN A 200 -6.90 -1.61 -12.51
CA GLN A 200 -7.20 -2.98 -12.94
C GLN A 200 -6.68 -3.34 -14.35
N ASN A 201 -6.18 -2.38 -15.14
CA ASN A 201 -5.49 -2.70 -16.39
C ASN A 201 -4.17 -3.47 -16.13
N CYS A 202 -3.52 -3.22 -15.00
CA CYS A 202 -2.37 -4.01 -14.54
C CYS A 202 -2.76 -4.96 -13.40
N HIS A 203 -3.56 -4.48 -12.44
CA HIS A 203 -4.11 -5.27 -11.34
C HIS A 203 -5.34 -6.05 -11.79
N THR A 204 -5.12 -6.98 -12.74
CA THR A 204 -6.17 -7.83 -13.28
C THR A 204 -6.95 -8.47 -12.13
N THR A 205 -8.28 -8.45 -12.27
CA THR A 205 -9.19 -8.86 -11.20
C THR A 205 -10.13 -9.90 -11.74
N GLU A 206 -10.12 -11.08 -11.14
CA GLU A 206 -11.08 -12.15 -11.43
C GLU A 206 -11.77 -12.54 -10.12
N LYS A 207 -13.11 -12.64 -10.12
CA LYS A 207 -13.89 -12.99 -8.91
C LYS A 207 -13.48 -12.15 -7.71
N HIS A 208 -13.39 -10.83 -7.90
CA HIS A 208 -12.95 -9.84 -6.91
C HIS A 208 -11.54 -10.06 -6.32
N GLN A 209 -10.79 -11.07 -6.76
CA GLN A 209 -9.40 -11.26 -6.40
C GLN A 209 -8.54 -10.33 -7.26
N ILE A 210 -8.20 -9.18 -6.67
CA ILE A 210 -7.28 -8.21 -7.27
C ILE A 210 -5.86 -8.78 -7.18
N SER A 211 -5.15 -8.85 -8.31
CA SER A 211 -3.76 -9.32 -8.35
C SER A 211 -2.77 -8.27 -7.82
N GLY A 212 -1.55 -8.69 -7.48
CA GLY A 212 -0.47 -7.81 -7.02
C GLY A 212 -0.54 -7.43 -5.54
N ASN A 213 0.34 -8.03 -4.72
CA ASN A 213 0.39 -7.76 -3.29
C ASN A 213 1.46 -6.72 -2.91
N ALA A 214 1.16 -5.88 -1.92
CA ALA A 214 2.10 -4.91 -1.36
C ALA A 214 3.11 -5.60 -0.40
N MET A 215 4.41 -5.44 -0.65
CA MET A 215 5.46 -6.06 0.17
C MET A 215 5.44 -5.61 1.64
N GLY A 216 5.12 -4.34 1.92
CA GLY A 216 5.04 -3.83 3.28
C GLY A 216 3.85 -4.39 4.09
N VAL A 217 2.94 -5.12 3.45
CA VAL A 217 1.76 -5.76 4.05
C VAL A 217 1.89 -7.29 4.03
N SER A 218 2.12 -7.89 2.86
CA SER A 218 2.60 -9.26 2.68
C SER A 218 2.98 -9.42 1.20
N PRO A 219 4.25 -9.67 0.84
CA PRO A 219 4.57 -10.08 -0.53
C PRO A 219 4.04 -11.50 -0.80
N GLY A 220 3.63 -11.76 -2.04
CA GLY A 220 3.11 -13.06 -2.48
C GLY A 220 2.11 -12.91 -3.62
N GLY A 221 1.41 -14.01 -3.96
CA GLY A 221 0.39 -14.07 -5.02
C GLY A 221 0.76 -15.05 -6.13
N ILE A 222 -0.26 -15.64 -6.76
CA ILE A 222 -0.11 -16.57 -7.90
C ILE A 222 0.36 -15.81 -9.15
N ASP A 223 -0.15 -14.58 -9.35
CA ASP A 223 0.17 -13.72 -10.48
C ASP A 223 0.96 -12.48 -10.03
N HIS A 224 2.28 -12.51 -10.24
CA HIS A 224 3.13 -11.36 -9.99
C HIS A 224 2.95 -10.33 -11.11
N ILE A 225 2.44 -9.16 -10.76
CA ILE A 225 2.41 -8.02 -11.69
C ILE A 225 3.85 -7.54 -11.87
N GLY A 226 4.30 -7.52 -13.12
CA GLY A 226 5.59 -7.00 -13.54
C GLY A 226 5.49 -6.28 -14.88
N CYS A 227 6.62 -5.78 -15.37
CA CYS A 227 6.68 -5.07 -16.64
C CYS A 227 6.61 -6.02 -17.84
N GLU A 228 7.04 -7.27 -17.66
CA GLU A 228 7.23 -8.25 -18.73
C GLU A 228 5.92 -8.86 -19.27
N ASN A 229 4.79 -8.52 -18.66
CA ASN A 229 3.46 -8.93 -19.16
C ASN A 229 3.04 -8.11 -20.40
N CYS A 230 3.58 -6.90 -20.57
CA CYS A 230 3.28 -6.01 -21.68
C CYS A 230 4.52 -5.60 -22.49
N HIS A 231 5.70 -5.71 -21.89
CA HIS A 231 6.98 -5.40 -22.53
C HIS A 231 7.82 -6.66 -22.69
N GLU A 232 8.64 -6.71 -23.74
CA GLU A 232 9.67 -7.75 -23.83
C GLU A 232 10.67 -7.62 -22.68
N SER A 233 11.27 -8.73 -22.25
CA SER A 233 12.33 -8.75 -21.23
C SER A 233 13.63 -8.08 -21.67
N ALA A 234 13.78 -7.84 -22.97
CA ALA A 234 14.89 -7.14 -23.62
C ALA A 234 14.40 -5.94 -24.48
N PRO A 235 13.72 -4.94 -23.89
CA PRO A 235 12.94 -3.95 -24.64
C PRO A 235 13.79 -2.86 -25.32
N HIS A 236 15.11 -2.85 -25.10
CA HIS A 236 15.99 -1.77 -25.56
C HIS A 236 16.71 -2.13 -26.86
N SER A 237 16.86 -1.16 -27.76
CA SER A 237 17.75 -1.29 -28.92
C SER A 237 19.23 -1.41 -28.50
N ASN A 238 19.61 -0.74 -27.41
CA ASN A 238 20.93 -0.89 -26.81
C ASN A 238 21.03 -2.20 -26.03
N LYS A 239 21.70 -3.19 -26.63
CA LYS A 239 21.92 -4.53 -26.05
C LYS A 239 22.54 -4.50 -24.66
N LYS A 240 23.33 -3.47 -24.33
CA LYS A 240 23.93 -3.34 -23.00
C LYS A 240 22.87 -3.12 -21.92
N LEU A 241 21.82 -2.36 -22.19
CA LEU A 241 20.71 -2.17 -21.26
C LEU A 241 19.95 -3.48 -21.05
N ASN A 242 19.72 -4.26 -22.12
CA ASN A 242 19.10 -5.58 -22.01
C ASN A 242 19.91 -6.55 -21.14
N THR A 243 21.25 -6.49 -21.17
CA THR A 243 22.05 -7.30 -20.24
C THR A 243 21.80 -6.94 -18.77
N HIS A 244 21.48 -5.67 -18.47
CA HIS A 244 21.21 -5.24 -17.09
C HIS A 244 19.88 -5.77 -16.56
N THR A 245 18.89 -6.08 -17.41
CA THR A 245 17.56 -6.52 -16.95
C THR A 245 17.59 -7.87 -16.23
N THR A 246 18.69 -8.63 -16.36
CA THR A 246 18.96 -9.85 -15.59
C THR A 246 19.27 -9.57 -14.12
N THR A 247 19.76 -8.38 -13.79
CA THR A 247 20.31 -8.03 -12.47
C THR A 247 19.58 -6.83 -11.83
N VAL A 248 19.10 -5.90 -12.65
CA VAL A 248 18.44 -4.65 -12.25
C VAL A 248 17.00 -4.70 -12.71
N ALA A 249 16.06 -4.48 -11.78
CA ALA A 249 14.64 -4.44 -12.11
C ALA A 249 14.30 -3.23 -12.99
N CYS A 250 13.30 -3.37 -13.86
CA CYS A 250 12.81 -2.27 -14.71
C CYS A 250 12.48 -1.02 -13.87
N GLN A 251 11.81 -1.22 -12.74
CA GLN A 251 11.43 -0.16 -11.80
C GLN A 251 12.62 0.68 -11.34
N THR A 252 13.80 0.08 -11.13
CA THR A 252 15.00 0.79 -10.66
C THR A 252 15.41 1.90 -11.61
N CYS A 253 15.42 1.62 -12.91
CA CYS A 253 15.80 2.60 -13.93
C CYS A 253 14.63 3.53 -14.30
N HIS A 254 13.40 3.01 -14.34
CA HIS A 254 12.26 3.73 -14.88
C HIS A 254 11.46 4.53 -13.85
N ILE A 255 11.74 4.40 -12.56
CA ILE A 255 11.18 5.22 -11.48
C ILE A 255 12.30 5.95 -10.75
N PRO A 256 12.92 6.98 -11.39
CA PRO A 256 14.04 7.71 -10.83
C PRO A 256 13.66 8.52 -9.58
N PHE A 257 12.40 8.90 -9.45
CA PHE A 257 11.86 9.67 -8.32
C PHE A 257 10.42 9.23 -8.01
N PHE A 258 10.08 9.23 -6.74
CA PHE A 258 8.69 9.16 -6.24
C PHE A 258 8.35 10.44 -5.47
N ALA A 259 7.12 10.55 -4.96
CA ALA A 259 6.60 11.75 -4.30
C ALA A 259 6.81 12.98 -5.20
N LYS A 260 6.47 12.82 -6.48
CA LYS A 260 6.72 13.82 -7.52
C LYS A 260 5.89 15.09 -7.29
N ASN A 261 4.61 14.91 -6.94
CA ASN A 261 3.65 16.00 -6.83
C ASN A 261 3.37 16.36 -5.36
N GLU A 262 3.26 15.38 -4.46
CA GLU A 262 3.03 15.61 -3.04
C GLU A 262 4.21 15.14 -2.16
N PRO A 263 4.59 15.90 -1.11
CA PRO A 263 5.58 15.46 -0.14
C PRO A 263 5.13 14.22 0.62
N THR A 264 6.06 13.28 0.81
CA THR A 264 5.83 12.05 1.57
C THR A 264 6.59 12.07 2.89
N LYS A 265 6.05 11.42 3.91
CA LYS A 265 6.72 11.34 5.21
C LYS A 265 7.86 10.33 5.13
N MET A 266 9.06 10.77 5.53
CA MET A 266 10.30 9.99 5.55
C MET A 266 10.74 9.64 6.97
N HIS A 267 10.30 10.41 7.96
CA HIS A 267 10.58 10.16 9.37
C HIS A 267 9.36 10.43 10.26
N TRP A 268 9.16 9.60 11.28
CA TRP A 268 8.19 9.82 12.36
C TRP A 268 8.80 9.46 13.72
N ASP A 269 9.11 10.45 14.54
CA ASP A 269 9.59 10.27 15.91
C ASP A 269 8.45 10.43 16.92
N TRP A 270 7.88 9.33 17.40
CA TRP A 270 6.85 9.37 18.45
C TRP A 270 7.39 9.73 19.83
N SER A 271 8.71 9.71 20.06
CA SER A 271 9.30 9.94 21.38
C SER A 271 9.16 11.37 21.89
N THR A 272 8.86 12.31 20.99
CA THR A 272 8.66 13.73 21.29
C THR A 272 7.18 14.13 21.38
N ALA A 273 6.27 13.16 21.21
CA ALA A 273 4.84 13.41 21.34
C ALA A 273 4.48 13.76 22.80
N GLY A 274 3.49 14.64 22.98
CA GLY A 274 2.97 15.06 24.28
C GLY A 274 3.46 16.43 24.75
N ASP A 275 4.55 16.96 24.17
CA ASP A 275 5.04 18.30 24.51
C ASP A 275 4.13 19.41 24.01
N ASP A 276 4.00 20.49 24.80
CA ASP A 276 3.26 21.70 24.42
C ASP A 276 4.11 22.68 23.58
N LYS A 277 5.17 22.19 22.92
CA LYS A 277 5.96 23.00 21.99
C LYS A 277 5.14 23.36 20.74
N PRO A 278 5.42 24.50 20.07
CA PRO A 278 4.66 24.91 18.91
C PRO A 278 4.62 23.85 17.81
N GLU A 279 3.44 23.63 17.22
CA GLU A 279 3.31 22.80 16.03
C GLU A 279 3.84 23.56 14.82
N THR A 280 5.05 23.19 14.39
CA THR A 280 5.76 23.83 13.28
C THR A 280 5.40 23.20 11.93
N LEU A 281 5.56 23.97 10.86
CA LEU A 281 5.38 23.53 9.47
C LEU A 281 6.72 23.58 8.71
N ASP A 282 6.88 22.74 7.69
CA ASP A 282 7.98 22.82 6.73
C ASP A 282 7.67 23.78 5.56
N GLN A 283 8.59 23.82 4.59
CA GLN A 283 8.47 24.60 3.37
C GLN A 283 7.29 24.19 2.45
N TYR A 284 6.69 23.02 2.69
CA TYR A 284 5.54 22.51 1.94
C TYR A 284 4.22 22.65 2.72
N GLY A 285 4.25 23.34 3.87
CA GLY A 285 3.09 23.48 4.75
C GLY A 285 2.70 22.19 5.48
N LYS A 286 3.58 21.17 5.51
CA LYS A 286 3.34 19.94 6.27
C LYS A 286 3.88 20.12 7.68
N HIS A 287 3.14 19.63 8.68
CA HIS A 287 3.61 19.68 10.06
C HIS A 287 4.95 18.94 10.23
N THR A 288 5.92 19.58 10.86
CA THR A 288 7.18 18.97 11.34
C THR A 288 7.08 18.54 12.80
N TYR A 289 6.10 19.06 13.53
CA TYR A 289 5.72 18.59 14.86
C TYR A 289 4.20 18.61 15.04
N GLN A 290 3.65 17.60 15.72
CA GLN A 290 2.29 17.61 16.26
C GLN A 290 2.30 17.03 17.66
N LYS A 291 1.66 17.68 18.65
CA LYS A 291 1.60 17.18 20.04
C LYS A 291 1.11 15.74 20.10
N LYS A 292 0.13 15.39 19.27
CA LYS A 292 -0.48 14.05 19.21
C LYS A 292 0.42 12.96 18.65
N LYS A 293 1.52 13.30 17.99
CA LYS A 293 2.24 12.36 17.11
C LYS A 293 3.76 12.48 17.17
N GLY A 294 4.32 13.58 17.65
CA GLY A 294 5.76 13.82 17.69
C GLY A 294 6.26 14.53 16.43
N ASP A 295 7.54 14.33 16.12
CA ASP A 295 8.25 15.04 15.04
C ASP A 295 8.20 14.26 13.71
N PHE A 296 8.26 15.00 12.60
CA PHE A 296 8.20 14.49 11.23
C PHE A 296 9.27 15.11 10.34
N VAL A 297 9.72 14.31 9.36
CA VAL A 297 10.47 14.80 8.20
C VAL A 297 9.70 14.43 6.94
N TRP A 298 9.55 15.39 6.04
CA TRP A 298 8.89 15.23 4.75
C TRP A 298 9.86 15.53 3.63
N GLU A 299 9.73 14.81 2.53
CA GLU A 299 10.50 15.06 1.32
C GLU A 299 9.61 14.95 0.07
N LYS A 300 9.96 15.70 -0.97
CA LYS A 300 9.32 15.69 -2.29
C LYS A 300 10.39 15.43 -3.35
N MET A 301 10.03 14.81 -4.47
CA MET A 301 10.96 14.35 -5.52
C MET A 301 12.07 13.46 -4.93
N VAL A 302 11.63 12.40 -4.24
CA VAL A 302 12.50 11.54 -3.43
C VAL A 302 13.15 10.47 -4.30
N ARG A 303 14.46 10.27 -4.10
CA ARG A 303 15.20 9.16 -4.73
C ARG A 303 14.92 7.86 -3.97
N PRO A 304 14.57 6.75 -4.65
CA PRO A 304 14.47 5.46 -3.98
C PRO A 304 15.79 5.01 -3.36
N GLN A 305 15.69 4.21 -2.30
CA GLN A 305 16.75 3.33 -1.85
C GLN A 305 16.75 2.06 -2.70
N TYR A 306 17.91 1.46 -2.94
CA TYR A 306 18.03 0.28 -3.79
C TYR A 306 18.55 -0.92 -3.00
N ALA A 307 17.86 -2.05 -3.11
CA ALA A 307 18.23 -3.28 -2.42
C ALA A 307 17.92 -4.51 -3.28
N TRP A 308 18.59 -5.63 -2.98
CA TRP A 308 18.27 -6.92 -3.56
C TRP A 308 16.90 -7.40 -3.09
N TYR A 309 16.11 -7.94 -4.02
CA TYR A 309 14.80 -8.50 -3.72
C TYR A 309 14.50 -9.70 -4.60
N ASN A 310 14.22 -10.84 -3.96
CA ASN A 310 13.94 -12.13 -4.59
C ASN A 310 12.45 -12.52 -4.58
N GLY A 311 11.56 -11.59 -4.21
CA GLY A 311 10.13 -11.86 -4.05
C GLY A 311 9.68 -12.17 -2.62
N THR A 312 10.62 -12.33 -1.68
CA THR A 312 10.33 -12.54 -0.25
C THR A 312 10.81 -11.36 0.60
N ALA A 313 10.16 -11.14 1.74
CA ALA A 313 10.53 -10.09 2.69
C ALA A 313 10.48 -10.63 4.11
N ASN A 314 11.41 -10.17 4.95
CA ASN A 314 11.31 -10.35 6.38
C ASN A 314 10.34 -9.31 6.98
N ALA A 315 9.76 -9.62 8.14
CA ALA A 315 8.86 -8.73 8.85
C ALA A 315 8.90 -8.96 10.36
N TYR A 316 8.90 -7.87 11.12
CA TYR A 316 8.66 -7.90 12.56
C TYR A 316 7.19 -8.21 12.83
N MET A 317 6.92 -9.18 13.71
CA MET A 317 5.57 -9.58 14.13
C MET A 317 5.34 -9.23 15.60
N ALA A 318 4.07 -9.06 15.97
CA ALA A 318 3.68 -8.78 17.36
C ALA A 318 4.23 -9.85 18.33
N GLY A 319 4.94 -9.38 19.36
CA GLY A 319 5.57 -10.21 20.37
C GLY A 319 6.96 -10.76 20.02
N ASP A 320 7.53 -10.41 18.87
CA ASP A 320 8.95 -10.67 18.59
C ASP A 320 9.85 -9.81 19.49
N LYS A 321 11.01 -10.34 19.86
CA LYS A 321 12.03 -9.58 20.59
C LYS A 321 12.76 -8.63 19.64
N MET A 322 13.22 -7.50 20.19
CA MET A 322 14.09 -6.55 19.50
C MET A 322 15.18 -6.00 20.44
N ASP A 323 16.21 -5.37 19.88
CA ASP A 323 17.25 -4.66 20.64
C ASP A 323 17.04 -3.14 20.48
N PRO A 324 16.76 -2.39 21.56
CA PRO A 324 16.52 -0.95 21.47
C PRO A 324 17.75 -0.13 21.10
N ASN A 325 18.96 -0.72 21.15
CA ASN A 325 20.21 -0.03 20.79
C ASN A 325 20.52 -0.09 19.28
N VAL A 326 19.75 -0.86 18.52
CA VAL A 326 19.93 -1.04 17.07
C VAL A 326 18.62 -0.71 16.36
N VAL A 327 18.72 -0.16 15.14
CA VAL A 327 17.53 0.10 14.31
C VAL A 327 16.85 -1.22 13.96
N THR A 328 15.59 -1.37 14.38
CA THR A 328 14.80 -2.56 14.05
C THR A 328 14.14 -2.40 12.68
N LYS A 329 14.40 -3.36 11.79
CA LYS A 329 13.78 -3.42 10.46
C LYS A 329 12.39 -4.06 10.56
N LEU A 330 11.33 -3.26 10.47
CA LEU A 330 9.96 -3.76 10.57
C LEU A 330 9.53 -4.57 9.35
N THR A 331 10.02 -4.18 8.17
CA THR A 331 10.02 -4.99 6.96
C THR A 331 11.33 -4.80 6.24
N TYR A 332 11.82 -5.84 5.56
CA TYR A 332 13.07 -5.76 4.80
C TYR A 332 13.04 -6.71 3.58
N PRO A 333 13.42 -6.24 2.37
CA PRO A 333 13.50 -7.11 1.20
C PRO A 333 14.61 -8.15 1.36
N MET A 334 14.33 -9.39 0.99
CA MET A 334 15.32 -10.47 1.05
C MET A 334 15.97 -10.72 -0.30
N GLY A 335 17.22 -11.15 -0.27
CA GLY A 335 18.05 -11.42 -1.44
C GLY A 335 19.43 -10.79 -1.26
N ASP A 336 20.38 -11.27 -2.04
CA ASP A 336 21.73 -10.70 -2.12
C ASP A 336 22.31 -10.93 -3.52
N ILE A 337 23.54 -10.46 -3.76
CA ILE A 337 24.20 -10.57 -5.05
C ILE A 337 24.37 -12.02 -5.54
N ASN A 338 24.43 -13.00 -4.65
CA ASN A 338 24.58 -14.42 -4.98
C ASN A 338 23.25 -15.15 -5.19
N ASP A 339 22.12 -14.54 -4.82
CA ASP A 339 20.79 -15.10 -5.00
C ASP A 339 20.32 -14.90 -6.44
N THR A 340 20.32 -15.97 -7.23
CA THR A 340 19.96 -15.92 -8.67
C THR A 340 18.52 -15.48 -8.95
N LYS A 341 17.64 -15.45 -7.94
CA LYS A 341 16.26 -14.97 -8.07
C LYS A 341 16.14 -13.47 -7.76
N ALA A 342 17.16 -12.89 -7.14
CA ALA A 342 17.12 -11.49 -6.71
C ALA A 342 17.48 -10.55 -7.87
N LYS A 343 16.78 -9.43 -7.96
CA LYS A 343 17.23 -8.25 -8.72
C LYS A 343 17.34 -7.04 -7.80
N ILE A 344 18.03 -6.01 -8.24
CA ILE A 344 18.07 -4.71 -7.53
C ILE A 344 16.77 -3.95 -7.82
N TYR A 345 15.96 -3.70 -6.78
CA TYR A 345 14.68 -2.99 -6.83
C TYR A 345 14.72 -1.64 -6.08
N PRO A 346 13.85 -0.68 -6.43
CA PRO A 346 13.68 0.58 -5.71
C PRO A 346 12.68 0.47 -4.56
N PHE A 347 12.98 1.16 -3.46
CA PHE A 347 12.18 1.18 -2.24
C PHE A 347 12.05 2.60 -1.66
N LYS A 348 10.87 2.88 -1.09
CA LYS A 348 10.74 3.92 -0.06
C LYS A 348 11.11 3.29 1.27
N VAL A 349 11.99 3.98 2.01
CA VAL A 349 12.33 3.64 3.38
C VAL A 349 11.80 4.75 4.29
N HIS A 350 10.91 4.38 5.20
CA HIS A 350 10.44 5.28 6.25
C HIS A 350 11.12 4.90 7.56
N THR A 351 11.69 5.87 8.26
CA THR A 351 12.37 5.68 9.54
C THR A 351 11.55 6.29 10.68
N GLY A 352 11.85 5.95 11.91
CA GLY A 352 11.17 6.55 13.04
C GLY A 352 11.64 6.04 14.39
N LYS A 353 10.95 6.49 15.44
CA LYS A 353 11.00 5.86 16.76
C LYS A 353 9.60 5.60 17.24
N GLN A 354 9.40 4.45 17.87
CA GLN A 354 8.09 4.04 18.38
C GLN A 354 8.20 3.36 19.74
N ILE A 355 7.09 3.36 20.45
CA ILE A 355 6.98 2.84 21.82
C ILE A 355 7.25 1.33 21.88
N TYR A 356 8.01 0.91 22.88
CA TYR A 356 8.30 -0.48 23.18
C TYR A 356 8.28 -0.75 24.69
N ASP A 357 8.05 -2.00 25.07
CA ASP A 357 8.06 -2.44 26.46
C ASP A 357 9.50 -2.66 26.93
N LYS A 358 9.93 -1.90 27.94
CA LYS A 358 11.33 -1.85 28.38
C LYS A 358 11.83 -3.15 29.03
N LYS A 359 10.93 -3.94 29.64
CA LYS A 359 11.29 -5.22 30.28
C LYS A 359 11.22 -6.36 29.29
N LEU A 360 10.23 -6.32 28.39
CA LEU A 360 10.00 -7.38 27.44
C LEU A 360 10.82 -7.22 26.16
N ASN A 361 11.35 -6.03 25.87
CA ASN A 361 12.04 -5.73 24.61
C ASN A 361 11.23 -6.15 23.39
N ILE A 362 9.96 -5.72 23.35
CA ILE A 362 9.03 -5.89 22.24
C ILE A 362 8.38 -4.55 21.92
N PHE A 363 8.11 -4.25 20.65
CA PHE A 363 7.27 -3.10 20.30
C PHE A 363 5.85 -3.28 20.84
N ILE A 364 5.32 -2.19 21.39
CA ILE A 364 3.97 -2.10 21.93
C ILE A 364 3.01 -1.74 20.79
N THR A 365 1.79 -2.25 20.86
CA THR A 365 0.67 -1.87 19.98
C THR A 365 -0.26 -0.92 20.75
N PRO A 366 0.03 0.39 20.84
CA PRO A 366 -0.68 1.29 21.74
C PRO A 366 -2.07 1.67 21.22
N LYS A 367 -2.96 1.97 22.16
CA LYS A 367 -4.21 2.68 21.86
C LYS A 367 -3.94 4.17 21.67
N THR A 368 -4.09 4.64 20.44
CA THR A 368 -3.94 6.07 20.10
C THR A 368 -5.29 6.76 19.95
N TYR A 369 -6.28 6.06 19.40
CA TYR A 369 -7.59 6.61 19.07
C TYR A 369 -8.68 6.21 20.08
N GLY A 370 -9.66 7.11 20.27
CA GLY A 370 -10.85 6.89 21.10
C GLY A 370 -10.59 7.11 22.60
N LYS A 371 -11.59 6.77 23.43
CA LYS A 371 -11.53 6.94 24.89
C LYS A 371 -10.31 6.25 25.49
N GLY A 372 -9.54 6.98 26.30
CA GLY A 372 -8.30 6.48 26.92
C GLY A 372 -7.11 6.38 25.95
N GLY A 373 -7.29 6.79 24.69
CA GLY A 373 -6.23 6.76 23.69
C GLY A 373 -5.23 7.89 23.88
N TYR A 374 -4.00 7.67 23.41
CA TYR A 374 -2.92 8.65 23.53
C TYR A 374 -3.28 10.05 22.97
N TRP A 375 -4.07 10.13 21.89
CA TRP A 375 -4.44 11.41 21.27
C TRP A 375 -5.40 12.28 22.08
N SER A 376 -6.00 11.75 23.16
CA SER A 376 -6.81 12.50 24.12
C SER A 376 -6.11 12.65 25.47
N GLU A 377 -5.59 11.55 26.02
CA GLU A 377 -5.04 11.54 27.39
C GLU A 377 -3.57 11.94 27.47
N PHE A 378 -2.82 11.82 26.36
CA PHE A 378 -1.36 12.01 26.31
C PHE A 378 -0.57 11.17 27.34
N ASP A 379 -1.13 10.03 27.75
CA ASP A 379 -0.52 9.06 28.67
C ASP A 379 -0.10 7.77 27.92
N TRP A 380 1.21 7.57 27.78
CA TRP A 380 1.78 6.40 27.13
C TRP A 380 1.60 5.11 27.93
N ASN A 381 1.60 5.14 29.26
CA ASN A 381 1.35 3.95 30.08
C ASN A 381 -0.09 3.46 29.88
N LEU A 382 -1.05 4.39 29.91
CA LEU A 382 -2.46 4.08 29.67
C LEU A 382 -2.66 3.54 28.25
N ALA A 383 -2.09 4.21 27.25
CA ALA A 383 -2.16 3.80 25.84
C ALA A 383 -1.55 2.42 25.60
N ALA A 384 -0.38 2.15 26.19
CA ALA A 384 0.28 0.85 26.12
C ALA A 384 -0.56 -0.26 26.75
N LYS A 385 -1.05 -0.03 27.98
CA LYS A 385 -1.90 -0.98 28.70
C LYS A 385 -3.13 -1.36 27.87
N LEU A 386 -3.93 -0.37 27.48
CA LEU A 386 -5.20 -0.59 26.77
C LEU A 386 -4.98 -1.25 25.41
N GLY A 387 -3.92 -0.86 24.69
CA GLY A 387 -3.62 -1.43 23.38
C GLY A 387 -3.13 -2.88 23.44
N MET A 388 -2.29 -3.21 24.42
CA MET A 388 -1.78 -4.57 24.62
C MET A 388 -2.86 -5.53 25.15
N GLU A 389 -3.78 -5.06 26.00
CA GLU A 389 -4.87 -5.86 26.58
C GLU A 389 -5.88 -6.38 25.55
N VAL A 390 -6.05 -5.70 24.42
CA VAL A 390 -7.00 -6.09 23.35
C VAL A 390 -6.31 -6.68 22.12
N ASN A 391 -4.98 -6.61 22.03
CA ASN A 391 -4.26 -7.18 20.90
C ASN A 391 -4.31 -8.72 20.98
N THR A 392 -4.98 -9.34 20.01
CA THR A 392 -5.23 -10.79 19.99
C THR A 392 -3.96 -11.62 20.00
N THR A 393 -2.88 -11.16 19.37
CA THR A 393 -1.58 -11.86 19.38
C THR A 393 -0.92 -11.79 20.76
N MET A 394 -0.97 -10.63 21.43
CA MET A 394 -0.44 -10.49 22.79
C MET A 394 -1.21 -11.37 23.78
N ILE A 395 -2.55 -11.36 23.70
CA ILE A 395 -3.41 -12.23 24.53
C ILE A 395 -3.08 -13.70 24.30
N ALA A 396 -3.02 -14.15 23.04
CA ALA A 396 -2.74 -15.54 22.69
C ALA A 396 -1.38 -16.02 23.19
N LYS A 397 -0.39 -15.12 23.26
CA LYS A 397 0.96 -15.40 23.80
C LYS A 397 1.08 -15.18 25.31
N GLY A 398 0.02 -14.75 26.00
CA GLY A 398 0.04 -14.42 27.42
C GLY A 398 0.93 -13.21 27.76
N ILE A 399 1.22 -12.35 26.77
CA ILE A 399 2.07 -11.16 26.95
C ILE A 399 1.23 -10.04 27.57
N LYS A 400 1.75 -9.47 28.66
CA LYS A 400 1.15 -8.32 29.35
C LYS A 400 2.12 -7.16 29.37
N TYR A 401 1.59 -5.93 29.30
CA TYR A 401 2.41 -4.74 29.48
C TYR A 401 3.10 -4.77 30.85
N SER A 402 4.41 -4.51 30.88
CA SER A 402 5.21 -4.59 32.11
C SER A 402 5.03 -3.40 33.05
N GLY A 403 4.41 -2.32 32.58
CA GLY A 403 4.34 -1.05 33.29
C GLY A 403 5.49 -0.09 32.96
N GLU A 404 6.47 -0.52 32.15
CA GLU A 404 7.58 0.32 31.70
C GLU A 404 7.69 0.35 30.18
N TYR A 405 7.80 1.56 29.62
CA TYR A 405 8.03 1.78 28.19
C TYR A 405 9.26 2.64 27.93
N SER A 406 9.74 2.60 26.70
CA SER A 406 10.67 3.56 26.13
C SER A 406 10.45 3.63 24.60
N PHE A 407 11.31 4.33 23.87
CA PHE A 407 11.24 4.44 22.41
C PHE A 407 12.49 3.86 21.76
N ALA A 408 12.30 3.11 20.67
CA ALA A 408 13.40 2.51 19.90
C ALA A 408 13.26 2.84 18.42
N ALA A 409 14.40 2.92 17.74
CA ALA A 409 14.47 3.31 16.34
C ALA A 409 14.03 2.17 15.41
N THR A 410 13.33 2.53 14.34
CA THR A 410 12.85 1.60 13.32
C THR A 410 13.09 2.12 11.92
N GLU A 411 13.18 1.17 10.98
CA GLU A 411 13.03 1.44 9.56
C GLU A 411 12.04 0.43 8.95
N MET A 412 11.36 0.83 7.89
CA MET A 412 10.41 -0.03 7.20
C MET A 412 10.47 0.25 5.70
N TRP A 413 10.44 -0.83 4.92
CA TRP A 413 10.70 -0.83 3.49
C TRP A 413 9.42 -1.13 2.70
N TRP A 414 9.10 -0.28 1.72
CA TRP A 414 8.01 -0.46 0.76
C TRP A 414 8.54 -0.38 -0.67
N ARG A 415 8.10 -1.30 -1.53
CA ARG A 415 8.47 -1.26 -2.95
C ARG A 415 7.89 -0.02 -3.62
N ILE A 416 8.65 0.55 -4.55
CA ILE A 416 8.17 1.56 -5.49
C ILE A 416 7.87 0.87 -6.83
N ASN A 417 6.63 0.98 -7.31
CA ASN A 417 6.20 0.33 -8.55
C ASN A 417 5.44 1.25 -9.52
N HIS A 418 4.95 2.39 -9.05
CA HIS A 418 4.24 3.38 -9.86
C HIS A 418 5.11 4.64 -10.06
N MET A 419 4.56 5.66 -10.72
CA MET A 419 5.28 6.86 -11.17
C MET A 419 6.36 6.55 -12.20
N VAL A 420 6.11 5.56 -13.07
CA VAL A 420 7.03 5.24 -14.18
C VAL A 420 7.16 6.49 -15.05
N SER A 421 8.41 6.96 -15.19
CA SER A 421 8.71 8.23 -15.86
C SER A 421 8.89 8.05 -17.36
N PRO A 422 8.76 9.12 -18.17
CA PRO A 422 9.11 9.08 -19.57
C PRO A 422 10.51 8.51 -19.79
N LYS A 423 10.72 7.79 -20.89
CA LYS A 423 11.98 7.07 -21.19
C LYS A 423 13.21 7.99 -21.17
N GLU A 424 13.02 9.27 -21.48
CA GLU A 424 14.07 10.30 -21.48
C GLU A 424 14.59 10.63 -20.08
N GLN A 425 13.81 10.30 -19.04
CA GLN A 425 14.14 10.52 -17.63
C GLN A 425 14.57 9.24 -16.90
N ALA A 426 14.59 8.10 -17.59
CA ALA A 426 15.09 6.86 -17.02
C ALA A 426 16.57 7.03 -16.61
N LEU A 427 16.98 6.31 -15.55
CA LEU A 427 18.38 6.30 -15.14
C LEU A 427 19.26 5.80 -16.28
N ASN A 428 20.29 6.57 -16.58
CA ASN A 428 21.30 6.28 -17.58
C ASN A 428 22.59 5.80 -16.93
N CYS A 429 23.58 5.43 -17.75
CA CYS A 429 24.84 4.87 -17.29
C CYS A 429 25.52 5.71 -16.18
N ASN A 430 25.53 7.04 -16.33
CA ASN A 430 26.22 7.94 -15.40
C ASN A 430 25.45 8.22 -14.11
N ASP A 431 24.20 7.79 -14.00
CA ASP A 431 23.46 7.86 -12.74
C ASP A 431 23.99 6.82 -11.73
N CYS A 432 24.44 5.66 -12.21
CA CYS A 432 24.98 4.57 -11.40
C CYS A 432 26.51 4.45 -11.47
N HIS A 433 27.09 4.58 -12.66
CA HIS A 433 28.52 4.40 -12.91
C HIS A 433 29.28 5.74 -12.93
N ASN A 434 30.61 5.66 -13.00
CA ASN A 434 31.52 6.80 -13.09
C ASN A 434 31.49 7.69 -11.85
N LYS A 435 30.74 8.80 -11.90
CA LYS A 435 30.49 9.73 -10.79
C LYS A 435 29.07 9.55 -10.22
N GLY A 436 28.30 8.62 -10.79
CA GLY A 436 26.97 8.26 -10.35
C GLY A 436 26.95 7.76 -8.91
N THR A 437 25.85 8.05 -8.24
CA THR A 437 25.64 7.79 -6.80
C THR A 437 24.31 7.11 -6.53
N ARG A 438 23.60 6.66 -7.57
CA ARG A 438 22.31 5.96 -7.39
C ARG A 438 22.46 4.67 -6.58
N LEU A 439 23.51 3.88 -6.86
CA LEU A 439 23.73 2.59 -6.22
C LEU A 439 24.91 2.66 -5.26
N ASP A 440 24.66 2.28 -4.00
CA ASP A 440 25.74 1.96 -3.07
C ASP A 440 26.29 0.57 -3.40
N TRP A 441 27.37 0.55 -4.18
CA TRP A 441 27.99 -0.67 -4.66
C TRP A 441 28.42 -1.60 -3.52
N GLN A 442 28.96 -1.05 -2.42
CA GLN A 442 29.46 -1.85 -1.30
C GLN A 442 28.30 -2.47 -0.52
N ALA A 443 27.26 -1.69 -0.22
CA ALA A 443 26.05 -2.21 0.43
C ALA A 443 25.35 -3.30 -0.40
N LEU A 444 25.45 -3.23 -1.73
CA LEU A 444 24.93 -4.23 -2.66
C LEU A 444 25.85 -5.45 -2.85
N GLY A 445 27.01 -5.50 -2.19
CA GLY A 445 27.95 -6.64 -2.27
C GLY A 445 28.92 -6.61 -3.44
N TYR A 446 29.00 -5.50 -4.19
CA TYR A 446 30.01 -5.29 -5.23
C TYR A 446 31.31 -4.73 -4.65
N GLN A 447 32.44 -5.07 -5.27
CA GLN A 447 33.75 -4.48 -4.96
C GLN A 447 33.98 -3.20 -5.78
N GLY A 448 33.19 -2.17 -5.47
CA GLY A 448 33.17 -0.90 -6.21
C GLY A 448 32.35 -0.96 -7.50
N ASP A 449 32.45 0.10 -8.31
CA ASP A 449 31.70 0.22 -9.57
C ASP A 449 32.08 -0.93 -10.54
N PRO A 450 31.13 -1.81 -10.94
CA PRO A 450 31.41 -2.95 -11.80
C PRO A 450 31.80 -2.56 -13.24
N MET A 451 31.58 -1.30 -13.66
CA MET A 451 32.13 -0.79 -14.92
C MET A 451 33.65 -0.60 -14.84
N LYS A 452 34.17 -0.21 -13.67
CA LYS A 452 35.60 0.02 -13.40
C LYS A 452 36.30 -1.24 -12.93
N ASN A 453 35.63 -2.05 -12.11
CA ASN A 453 36.17 -3.31 -11.59
C ASN A 453 35.46 -4.53 -12.21
N LYS A 454 36.03 -5.04 -13.31
CA LYS A 454 35.48 -6.22 -14.02
C LYS A 454 35.79 -7.56 -13.35
N GLN A 455 36.68 -7.58 -12.37
CA GLN A 455 37.16 -8.77 -11.66
C GLN A 455 36.43 -9.02 -10.34
N GLY A 456 35.68 -8.03 -9.85
CA GLY A 456 34.90 -8.14 -8.62
C GLY A 456 33.69 -9.08 -8.73
N PRO A 457 32.96 -9.27 -7.61
CA PRO A 457 31.75 -10.09 -7.55
C PRO A 457 30.74 -9.69 -8.62
N LYS A 458 30.15 -10.69 -9.26
CA LYS A 458 29.07 -10.50 -10.23
C LYS A 458 27.86 -11.28 -9.77
N HIS A 459 26.70 -10.70 -10.04
CA HIS A 459 25.45 -11.39 -9.84
C HIS A 459 25.41 -12.68 -10.68
N LYS A 460 25.03 -13.78 -10.05
CA LYS A 460 24.91 -15.07 -10.71
C LYS A 460 23.63 -15.08 -11.54
N GLN A 461 23.78 -14.99 -12.85
CA GLN A 461 22.67 -15.11 -13.78
C GLN A 461 22.22 -16.57 -13.85
N GLN A 462 20.91 -16.80 -13.88
CA GLN A 462 20.34 -18.11 -14.23
C GLN A 462 20.49 -18.40 -15.72
#